data_AF-A0A2N5G1K5-F1
#
_entry.id   AF-A0A2N5G1K5-F1
#
_cell.length_a   1.000
_cell.length_b   1.000
_cell.length_c   1.000
_cell.angle_alpha   90.00
_cell.angle_beta   90.00
_cell.angle_gamma   90.00
#
_symmetry.space_group_name_H-M   'P 1'
#
loop_
_entity.id
_entity.type
_entity.pdbx_description
1 polymer ?
#
loop_
_entity_poly.entity_id
_entity_poly.type
_entity_poly.pdbx_seq_one_letter_code
_entity_poly.pdbx_strand_id
1 'polypeptide(L)' 'MGLLQSFQDWLAAREENRIAGMRAVDKCPDCFGRGFNAFHANEYVYYTNSLECPGCSGSGLYSAWEENRQF' A
#
# COMPACT_ATOMS: atom_id res chain seq x y z
N MET A 1 25.35 15.92 -5.91
CA MET A 1 24.77 14.82 -5.10
C MET A 1 24.28 15.43 -3.79
N GLY A 2 23.08 16.01 -3.80
CA GLY A 2 22.56 16.77 -2.66
C GLY A 2 22.03 15.83 -1.56
N LEU A 3 22.19 16.20 -0.29
CA LEU A 3 21.70 15.44 0.86
C LEU A 3 20.19 15.15 0.79
N LEU A 4 19.41 16.06 0.20
CA LEU A 4 17.98 15.87 -0.06
C LEU A 4 17.72 14.74 -1.08
N GLN A 5 18.59 14.60 -2.09
CA GLN A 5 18.48 13.55 -3.10
C GLN A 5 18.73 12.18 -2.48
N SER A 6 19.81 12.02 -1.69
CA SER A 6 20.09 10.75 -1.01
C SER A 6 18.99 10.33 -0.04
N PHE A 7 18.28 11.28 0.57
CA PHE A 7 17.14 10.97 1.43
C PHE A 7 15.91 10.48 0.63
N GLN A 8 15.63 11.13 -0.50
CA GLN A 8 14.57 10.69 -1.43
C GLN A 8 14.88 9.31 -2.00
N ASP A 9 16.13 9.06 -2.41
CA ASP A 9 16.57 7.77 -2.94
C ASP A 9 16.42 6.66 -1.89
N TRP A 10 16.75 6.93 -0.63
CA TRP A 10 16.54 6.00 0.47
C TRP A 10 15.05 5.69 0.72
N LEU A 11 14.18 6.70 0.67
CA LEU A 11 12.74 6.51 0.80
C LEU A 11 12.17 5.66 -0.34
N ALA A 12 12.58 5.95 -1.58
CA ALA A 12 12.17 5.17 -2.75
C ALA A 12 12.64 3.72 -2.64
N ALA A 13 13.92 3.49 -2.31
CA ALA A 13 14.46 2.14 -2.13
C ALA A 13 13.73 1.37 -1.00
N ARG A 14 13.39 2.04 0.10
CA ARG A 14 12.62 1.41 1.18
C ARG A 14 11.23 0.98 0.72
N GLU A 15 10.56 1.82 -0.07
CA GLU A 15 9.23 1.53 -0.61
C GLU A 15 9.28 0.37 -1.61
N GLU A 16 10.25 0.38 -2.54
CA GLU A 16 10.47 -0.71 -3.49
C GLU A 16 10.74 -2.04 -2.78
N ASN A 17 11.57 -2.04 -1.74
CA ASN A 17 11.85 -3.23 -0.94
C ASN A 17 10.58 -3.76 -0.24
N ARG A 18 9.72 -2.86 0.27
CA ARG A 18 8.42 -3.23 0.85
C ARG A 18 7.54 -3.91 -0.19
N ILE A 19 7.39 -3.30 -1.36
CA ILE A 19 6.55 -3.83 -2.45
C ILE A 19 7.10 -5.19 -2.93
N ALA A 20 8.42 -5.31 -3.11
CA ALA A 20 9.06 -6.56 -3.52
C ALA A 20 8.83 -7.70 -2.50
N GLY A 21 8.95 -7.41 -1.20
CA GLY A 21 8.66 -8.38 -0.15
C GLY A 21 7.20 -8.83 -0.14
N MET A 22 6.27 -7.90 -0.38
CA MET A 22 4.84 -8.16 -0.41
C MET A 22 4.41 -8.93 -1.68
N ARG A 23 5.06 -8.64 -2.81
CA ARG A 23 4.94 -9.41 -4.06
C ARG A 23 5.37 -10.87 -3.85
N ALA A 24 6.47 -11.11 -3.15
CA ALA A 24 6.97 -12.47 -2.91
C ALA A 24 6.01 -13.36 -2.10
N VAL A 25 5.13 -12.75 -1.29
CA VAL A 25 4.13 -13.46 -0.47
C VAL A 25 2.69 -13.29 -0.99
N ASP A 26 2.53 -12.73 -2.20
CA ASP A 26 1.24 -12.40 -2.85
C ASP A 26 0.24 -11.67 -1.94
N LYS A 27 0.72 -10.63 -1.24
CA LYS A 27 -0.12 -9.79 -0.38
C LYS A 27 -0.13 -8.36 -0.84
N CYS A 28 -1.28 -7.72 -0.73
CA CYS A 28 -1.42 -6.29 -0.96
C CYS A 28 -0.54 -5.49 0.03
N PRO A 29 0.36 -4.60 -0.44
CA PRO A 29 1.26 -3.82 0.41
C PRO A 29 0.55 -2.73 1.22
N ASP A 30 -0.67 -2.35 0.84
CA ASP A 30 -1.44 -1.31 1.54
C ASP A 30 -2.17 -1.86 2.77
N CYS A 31 -2.88 -2.99 2.61
CA CYS A 31 -3.58 -3.64 3.72
C CYS A 31 -2.81 -4.79 4.38
N PHE A 32 -1.59 -5.07 3.92
CA PHE A 32 -0.77 -6.21 4.35
C PHE A 32 -1.44 -7.58 4.16
N GLY A 33 -2.27 -7.72 3.13
CA GLY A 33 -3.03 -8.93 2.86
C GLY A 33 -4.30 -9.11 3.68
N ARG A 34 -4.76 -8.07 4.39
CA ARG A 34 -6.00 -8.14 5.18
C ARG A 34 -7.27 -7.97 4.34
N GLY A 35 -7.19 -7.38 3.15
CA GLY A 35 -8.35 -7.02 2.34
C GLY A 35 -9.10 -5.77 2.84
N PHE A 36 -8.92 -5.39 4.10
CA PHE A 36 -9.44 -4.16 4.71
C PHE A 36 -8.33 -3.35 5.36
N ASN A 37 -8.52 -2.04 5.46
CA ASN A 37 -7.66 -1.22 6.30
C ASN A 37 -8.09 -1.43 7.75
N ALA A 38 -7.15 -1.84 8.62
CA ALA A 38 -7.39 -1.88 10.05
C ALA A 38 -7.69 -0.43 10.47
N PHE A 39 -8.97 -0.17 10.74
CA PHE A 39 -9.52 1.15 10.95
C PHE A 39 -8.83 1.79 12.17
N HIS A 40 -7.85 2.66 11.96
CA HIS A 40 -7.40 3.57 13.00
C HIS A 40 -8.42 4.71 13.00
N ALA A 41 -9.38 4.65 13.92
CA ALA A 41 -10.42 5.67 14.07
C ALA A 41 -9.75 7.06 14.21
N ASN A 42 -9.70 7.80 13.10
CA ASN A 42 -9.27 9.19 13.07
C ASN A 42 -10.48 10.05 12.66
N GLU A 43 -10.46 11.32 13.06
CA GLU A 43 -11.59 12.24 12.88
C GLU A 43 -11.95 12.49 11.40
N TYR A 44 -11.05 12.18 10.47
CA TYR A 44 -11.25 12.39 9.04
C TYR A 44 -11.90 11.21 8.30
N VAL A 45 -12.21 10.10 9.00
CA VAL A 45 -12.72 8.88 8.36
C VAL A 45 -14.22 8.92 8.02
N TYR A 46 -14.95 9.98 8.42
CA TYR A 46 -16.40 10.11 8.14
C TYR A 46 -16.78 10.08 6.65
N TYR A 47 -15.83 10.27 5.73
CA TYR A 47 -16.08 10.31 4.29
C TYR A 47 -15.55 9.12 3.49
N THR A 48 -14.83 8.16 4.11
CA THR A 48 -14.24 7.02 3.37
C THR A 48 -14.84 5.71 3.87
N ASN A 49 -16.06 5.46 3.40
CA ASN A 49 -16.91 4.34 3.82
C ASN A 49 -16.63 3.04 3.04
N SER A 50 -15.37 2.75 2.70
CA SER A 50 -14.99 1.45 2.17
C SER A 50 -14.27 0.68 3.27
N LEU A 51 -15.01 -0.24 3.91
CA LEU A 51 -14.44 -1.30 4.75
C LEU A 51 -13.35 -2.07 4.01
N GLU A 52 -13.37 -2.03 2.69
CA GLU A 52 -12.40 -2.65 1.79
C GLU A 52 -11.19 -1.73 1.56
N CYS A 53 -10.01 -2.35 1.48
CA CYS A 53 -8.79 -1.66 1.09
C CYS A 53 -8.93 -1.17 -0.37
N PRO A 54 -8.84 0.14 -0.63
CA PRO A 54 -9.01 0.69 -1.99
C PRO A 54 -7.88 0.24 -2.93
N GLY A 55 -6.70 -0.05 -2.38
CA GLY A 55 -5.56 -0.53 -3.17
C GLY A 55 -5.81 -1.90 -3.81
N CYS A 56 -6.51 -2.81 -3.13
CA CYS A 56 -6.76 -4.17 -3.65
C CYS A 56 -8.25 -4.52 -3.77
N SER A 57 -9.14 -3.53 -3.69
CA SER A 57 -10.60 -3.69 -3.74
C SER A 57 -11.12 -4.83 -2.86
N GLY A 58 -10.66 -4.92 -1.61
CA GLY A 58 -11.13 -5.96 -0.69
C GLY A 58 -10.42 -7.32 -0.77
N SER A 59 -9.69 -7.63 -1.85
CA SER A 59 -9.12 -8.97 -2.07
C SER A 59 -7.96 -9.34 -1.14
N GLY A 60 -7.11 -8.36 -0.79
CA GLY A 60 -5.88 -8.59 -0.04
C GLY A 60 -4.72 -9.15 -0.89
N LEU A 61 -4.89 -9.40 -2.18
CA LEU A 61 -3.85 -9.98 -3.03
C LEU A 61 -2.94 -8.92 -3.63
N TYR A 62 -1.69 -9.30 -3.95
CA TYR A 62 -0.75 -8.39 -4.63
C TYR A 62 -1.17 -8.16 -6.08
N SER A 63 -1.63 -9.21 -6.78
CA SER A 63 -2.11 -9.14 -8.16
C SER A 63 -3.23 -8.11 -8.35
N ALA A 64 -4.27 -8.18 -7.52
CA ALA A 64 -5.38 -7.22 -7.53
C ALA A 64 -4.91 -5.79 -7.23
N TRP A 65 -3.88 -5.64 -6.38
CA TRP A 65 -3.27 -4.35 -6.11
C TRP A 65 -2.49 -3.79 -7.30
N GLU A 66 -1.78 -4.65 -8.03
CA GLU A 66 -1.01 -4.27 -9.21
C GLU A 66 -1.92 -3.92 -10.41
N GLU A 67 -3.06 -4.58 -10.54
CA GLU A 67 -4.11 -4.26 -11.53
C GLU A 67 -4.74 -2.90 -11.27
N ASN A 68 -5.09 -2.60 -10.01
CA ASN A 68 -5.69 -1.31 -9.64
C ASN A 68 -4.74 -0.10 -9.85
N ARG A 69 -3.43 -0.31 -9.91
CA ARG A 69 -2.42 0.76 -10.10
C ARG A 69 -2.13 1.10 -11.56
N GLN A 70 -2.64 0.32 -12.52
CA GLN A 70 -2.40 0.54 -13.95
C GLN A 70 -3.41 1.50 -14.60
N PHE A 71 -4.40 1.98 -13.84
CA PHE A 71 -5.36 3.01 -14.23
C PHE A 71 -5.09 4.33 -13.48
#